data_AF-A0A520RC87-F1
#
_entry.id   AF-A0A520RC87-F1
#
_cell.length_a   1.000
_cell.length_b   1.000
_cell.length_c   1.000
_cell.angle_alpha   90.00
_cell.angle_beta   90.00
_cell.angle_gamma   90.00
#
_symmetry.space_group_name_H-M   'P 1'
#
loop_
_entity.id
_entity.type
_entity.pdbx_description
1 polymer ?
#
loop_
_entity_poly.entity_id
_entity_poly.type
_entity_poly.pdbx_seq_one_letter_code
_entity_poly.pdbx_strand_id
1 'polypeptide(L)'
;MSDATIDISHLQKYTAGDAALLDEILGIFVEHAASCVVRLRVDMPDEAWKDVCHSLKGAARGVGAWALGDAADQSEGLVSSLPDYERAREKALKSIRQSARDAVEFAENLRRKVGAA
;
A
#
# COMPACT_ATOMS: atom_id res chain seq x y z
N MET A 1 -6.91 -17.76 8.31
CA MET A 1 -6.36 -16.40 8.27
C MET A 1 -5.03 -16.53 7.55
N SER A 2 -4.99 -16.30 6.24
CA SER A 2 -3.74 -16.35 5.48
C SER A 2 -2.88 -15.17 5.92
N ASP A 3 -1.80 -15.48 6.61
CA ASP A 3 -0.73 -14.59 7.08
C ASP A 3 0.14 -14.07 5.91
N ALA A 4 -0.49 -13.84 4.75
CA ALA A 4 0.17 -13.43 3.53
C ALA A 4 0.13 -11.90 3.44
N THR A 5 1.26 -11.29 3.14
CA THR A 5 1.40 -9.84 2.95
C THR A 5 0.46 -9.27 1.89
N ILE A 6 0.02 -10.10 0.94
CA ILE A 6 -1.02 -9.85 -0.07
C ILE A 6 -1.98 -11.04 -0.08
N ASP A 7 -3.28 -10.80 0.05
CA ASP A 7 -4.31 -11.85 -0.04
C ASP A 7 -4.55 -12.29 -1.49
N ILE A 8 -3.76 -13.26 -1.94
CA ILE A 8 -3.83 -13.82 -3.29
C ILE A 8 -5.20 -14.46 -3.57
N SER A 9 -5.82 -15.08 -2.56
CA SER A 9 -7.15 -15.69 -2.72
C SER A 9 -8.24 -14.65 -2.91
N HIS A 10 -8.08 -13.45 -2.34
CA HIS A 10 -8.92 -12.29 -2.68
C HIS A 10 -8.67 -11.86 -4.12
N LEU A 11 -7.41 -11.73 -4.53
CA LEU A 11 -7.02 -11.24 -5.85
C LEU A 11 -7.49 -12.16 -7.00
N GLN A 12 -7.34 -13.48 -6.83
CA GLN A 12 -7.74 -14.48 -7.85
C GLN A 12 -9.24 -14.51 -8.13
N LYS A 13 -10.09 -14.06 -7.19
CA LYS A 13 -11.54 -13.92 -7.43
C LYS A 13 -11.84 -12.84 -8.47
N TYR A 14 -11.01 -11.80 -8.53
CA TYR A 14 -11.16 -10.69 -9.47
C TYR A 14 -10.48 -10.96 -10.82
N THR A 15 -9.43 -11.78 -10.83
CA THR A 15 -8.75 -12.15 -12.08
C THR A 15 -9.34 -13.39 -12.76
N ALA A 16 -10.30 -14.08 -12.13
CA ALA A 16 -10.87 -15.34 -12.61
C ALA A 16 -9.82 -16.42 -12.97
N GLY A 17 -8.65 -16.35 -12.32
CA GLY A 17 -7.52 -17.25 -12.59
C GLY A 17 -6.60 -16.82 -13.74
N ASP A 18 -6.83 -15.67 -14.37
CA ASP A 18 -5.93 -15.12 -15.40
C ASP A 18 -4.62 -14.63 -14.78
N ALA A 19 -3.53 -15.31 -15.16
CA ALA A 19 -2.18 -15.04 -14.71
C ALA A 19 -1.60 -13.73 -15.27
N ALA A 20 -1.94 -13.36 -16.51
CA ALA A 20 -1.47 -12.12 -17.12
C ALA A 20 -2.14 -10.90 -16.48
N LEU A 21 -3.45 -11.00 -16.23
CA LEU A 21 -4.19 -9.95 -15.52
C LEU A 21 -3.70 -9.80 -14.07
N LEU A 22 -3.36 -10.91 -13.41
CA LEU A 22 -2.74 -10.89 -12.08
C LEU A 22 -1.41 -10.14 -12.10
N ASP A 23 -0.53 -10.41 -13.08
CA ASP A 23 0.75 -9.70 -13.20
C ASP A 23 0.56 -8.19 -13.43
N GLU A 24 -0.39 -7.82 -14.30
CA GLU A 24 -0.72 -6.43 -14.61
C GLU A 24 -1.20 -5.68 -13.35
N ILE A 25 -2.16 -6.24 -12.61
CA ILE A 25 -2.69 -5.62 -11.37
C ILE A 25 -1.58 -5.45 -10.33
N LEU A 26 -0.74 -6.46 -10.14
CA LEU A 26 0.39 -6.38 -9.21
C LEU A 26 1.42 -5.34 -9.67
N GLY A 27 1.66 -5.22 -10.98
CA GLY A 27 2.55 -4.20 -11.54
C GLY A 27 2.06 -2.78 -11.26
N ILE A 28 0.79 -2.51 -11.53
CA ILE A 28 0.14 -1.22 -11.23
C ILE A 28 0.26 -0.90 -9.74
N PHE A 29 0.01 -1.87 -8.86
CA PHE A 29 0.14 -1.69 -7.43
C PHE A 29 1.57 -1.32 -7.02
N VAL A 30 2.58 -2.02 -7.52
CA VAL A 30 4.00 -1.76 -7.20
C VAL A 30 4.39 -0.32 -7.56
N GLU A 31 4.04 0.12 -8.76
CA GLU A 31 4.34 1.48 -9.23
C GLU A 31 3.62 2.53 -8.37
N HIS A 32 2.33 2.31 -8.09
CA HIS A 32 1.53 3.25 -7.32
C HIS A 32 2.00 3.35 -5.86
N ALA A 33 2.27 2.21 -5.21
CA ALA A 33 2.77 2.17 -3.83
C ALA A 33 4.12 2.89 -3.70
N ALA A 34 5.05 2.62 -4.63
CA ALA A 34 6.36 3.30 -4.64
C ALA A 34 6.22 4.82 -4.80
N SER A 35 5.36 5.26 -5.73
CA SER A 35 5.10 6.70 -5.96
C SER A 35 4.51 7.39 -4.72
N CYS A 36 3.52 6.78 -4.06
CA CYS A 36 2.93 7.32 -2.84
C CYS A 36 3.95 7.45 -1.70
N VAL A 37 4.79 6.43 -1.49
CA VAL A 37 5.79 6.42 -0.42
C VAL A 37 6.83 7.53 -0.60
N VAL A 38 7.23 7.82 -1.85
CA VAL A 38 8.16 8.92 -2.16
C VAL A 38 7.52 10.29 -1.92
N ARG A 39 6.23 10.44 -2.21
CA ARG A 39 5.49 11.70 -2.06
C ARG A 39 5.19 12.08 -0.60
N LEU A 40 5.02 11.10 0.28
CA LEU A 40 4.69 11.34 1.68
C LEU A 40 5.83 12.03 2.43
N ARG A 41 5.54 13.23 2.95
CA ARG A 41 6.44 14.02 3.80
C ARG A 41 5.67 14.57 4.99
N VAL A 42 6.34 14.67 6.14
CA VAL A 42 5.71 15.08 7.40
C VAL A 42 5.17 16.51 7.32
N ASP A 43 5.91 17.38 6.64
CA ASP A 43 5.68 18.82 6.49
C ASP A 43 4.68 19.19 5.38
N MET A 44 4.03 18.21 4.75
CA MET A 44 3.09 18.49 3.66
C MET A 44 1.74 19.03 4.19
N PRO A 45 1.00 19.81 3.38
CA PRO A 45 -0.34 20.28 3.74
C PRO A 45 -1.28 19.13 4.10
N ASP A 46 -2.19 19.36 5.04
CA ASP A 46 -3.11 18.34 5.56
C ASP A 46 -3.92 17.62 4.47
N GLU A 47 -4.45 18.39 3.51
CA GLU A 47 -5.20 17.80 2.40
C GLU A 47 -4.32 16.90 1.53
N ALA A 48 -3.10 17.35 1.22
CA ALA A 48 -2.17 16.56 0.42
C ALA A 48 -1.72 15.28 1.15
N TRP A 49 -1.52 15.35 2.48
CA TRP A 49 -1.23 14.18 3.31
C TRP A 49 -2.37 13.17 3.23
N LYS A 50 -3.59 13.66 3.49
CA LYS A 50 -4.82 12.87 3.46
C LYS A 50 -5.02 12.18 2.10
N ASP A 51 -4.89 12.92 1.01
CA ASP A 51 -5.08 12.40 -0.35
C ASP A 51 -4.10 11.27 -0.70
N VAL A 52 -2.83 11.42 -0.30
CA VAL A 52 -1.83 10.38 -0.56
C VAL A 52 -2.08 9.14 0.29
N CYS A 53 -2.41 9.31 1.58
CA CYS A 53 -2.81 8.19 2.45
C CYS A 53 -4.07 7.49 1.92
N HIS A 54 -5.08 8.24 1.51
CA HIS A 54 -6.31 7.70 0.94
C HIS A 54 -6.06 6.88 -0.33
N SER A 55 -5.25 7.42 -1.25
CA SER A 55 -4.88 6.76 -2.49
C SER A 55 -4.12 5.46 -2.24
N LEU A 56 -3.15 5.50 -1.30
CA LEU A 56 -2.37 4.32 -0.91
C LEU A 56 -3.24 3.24 -0.25
N LYS A 57 -4.20 3.65 0.58
CA LYS A 57 -5.20 2.75 1.18
C LYS A 57 -6.01 2.02 0.11
N GLY A 58 -6.50 2.75 -0.89
CA GLY A 58 -7.27 2.17 -2.01
C GLY A 58 -6.45 1.14 -2.78
N ALA A 59 -5.23 1.51 -3.17
CA ALA A 59 -4.32 0.61 -3.89
C ALA A 59 -4.00 -0.66 -3.09
N ALA A 60 -3.68 -0.51 -1.79
CA ALA A 60 -3.36 -1.62 -0.91
C ALA A 60 -4.55 -2.57 -0.71
N ARG A 61 -5.75 -2.04 -0.43
CA ARG A 61 -6.96 -2.86 -0.27
C ARG A 61 -7.36 -3.56 -1.57
N GLY A 62 -7.16 -2.91 -2.72
CA GLY A 62 -7.44 -3.50 -4.04
C GLY A 62 -6.62 -4.77 -4.32
N VAL A 63 -5.40 -4.86 -3.79
CA VAL A 63 -4.57 -6.07 -3.91
C VAL A 63 -4.62 -6.99 -2.68
N GLY A 64 -5.33 -6.61 -1.61
CA GLY A 64 -5.33 -7.35 -0.36
C GLY A 64 -4.05 -7.19 0.47
N ALA A 65 -3.31 -6.09 0.29
CA ALA A 65 -2.17 -5.70 1.15
C ALA A 65 -2.68 -5.04 2.45
N TRP A 66 -3.35 -5.82 3.29
CA TRP A 66 -4.13 -5.31 4.43
C TRP A 66 -3.31 -4.47 5.42
N ALA A 67 -2.11 -4.93 5.79
CA ALA A 67 -1.26 -4.19 6.72
C ALA A 67 -0.88 -2.78 6.20
N LEU A 68 -0.61 -2.65 4.90
CA LEU A 68 -0.36 -1.36 4.27
C LEU A 68 -1.63 -0.50 4.23
N GLY A 69 -2.77 -1.12 3.90
CA GLY A 69 -4.08 -0.45 3.90
C GLY A 69 -4.43 0.11 5.27
N ASP A 70 -4.20 -0.65 6.34
CA ASP A 70 -4.49 -0.25 7.71
C ASP A 70 -3.53 0.84 8.20
N ALA A 71 -2.24 0.74 7.85
CA ALA A 71 -1.27 1.80 8.15
C ALA A 71 -1.65 3.12 7.46
N ALA A 72 -2.10 3.06 6.20
CA ALA A 72 -2.56 4.23 5.46
C ALA A 72 -3.86 4.83 6.04
N ASP A 73 -4.83 3.99 6.42
CA ASP A 73 -6.11 4.42 7.01
C ASP A 73 -5.89 5.13 8.37
N GLN A 74 -5.05 4.56 9.23
CA GLN A 74 -4.69 5.17 10.52
C GLN A 74 -3.95 6.50 10.36
N SER A 75 -3.26 6.66 9.23
CA SER A 75 -2.46 7.86 8.95
C SER A 75 -3.28 9.00 8.35
N GLU A 76 -4.37 8.69 7.62
CA GLU A 76 -5.17 9.67 6.86
C GLU A 76 -5.70 10.82 7.73
N GLY A 77 -6.00 10.56 9.01
CA GLY A 77 -6.48 11.55 9.98
C GLY A 77 -5.41 12.37 10.70
N LEU A 78 -4.11 12.15 10.44
CA LEU A 78 -3.02 12.85 11.11
C LEU A 78 -2.84 14.26 10.53
N VAL A 79 -3.60 15.21 11.05
CA VAL A 79 -3.64 16.61 10.60
C VAL A 79 -3.03 17.59 11.60
N SER A 80 -2.65 18.77 11.12
CA SER A 80 -1.93 19.81 11.88
C SER A 80 -2.68 20.35 13.11
N SER A 81 -3.99 20.15 13.20
CA SER A 81 -4.78 20.53 14.38
C SER A 81 -4.64 19.59 15.57
N LEU A 82 -4.04 18.41 15.37
CA LEU A 82 -3.78 17.45 16.45
C LEU A 82 -2.51 17.83 17.23
N PRO A 83 -2.48 17.61 18.55
CA PRO A 83 -1.25 17.68 19.33
C PRO A 83 -0.19 16.71 18.78
N ASP A 84 1.08 17.15 18.73
CA ASP A 84 2.22 16.35 18.29
C ASP A 84 2.06 15.70 16.90
N TYR A 85 1.28 16.30 15.99
CA TYR A 85 0.94 15.71 14.70
C TYR A 85 2.19 15.34 13.87
N GLU A 86 3.25 16.14 13.93
CA GLU A 86 4.50 15.88 13.19
C GLU A 86 5.16 14.57 13.64
N ARG A 87 5.25 14.35 14.96
CA ARG A 87 5.78 13.11 15.53
C ARG A 87 4.88 11.92 15.20
N ALA A 88 3.57 12.12 15.20
CA ALA A 88 2.61 11.09 14.78
C ALA A 88 2.81 10.73 13.29
N ARG A 89 2.96 11.74 12.42
CA ARG A 89 3.26 11.56 10.99
C ARG A 89 4.60 10.89 10.74
N GLU A 90 5.64 11.20 11.50
CA GLU A 90 6.93 10.51 11.42
C GLU A 90 6.79 9.01 11.73
N LYS A 91 6.05 8.67 12.78
CA LYS A 91 5.79 7.27 13.16
C LYS A 91 4.96 6.57 12.09
N ALA A 92 3.90 7.21 11.61
CA ALA A 92 3.07 6.72 10.52
C ALA A 92 3.88 6.46 9.24
N LEU A 93 4.74 7.41 8.86
CA LEU A 93 5.58 7.30 7.68
C LEU A 93 6.56 6.12 7.76
N LYS A 94 7.13 5.84 8.95
CA LYS A 94 7.94 4.64 9.18
C LYS A 94 7.11 3.37 9.00
N SER A 95 5.89 3.32 9.55
CA SER A 95 4.99 2.17 9.40
C SER A 95 4.59 1.95 7.94
N ILE A 96 4.16 3.00 7.24
CA ILE A 96 3.79 2.96 5.82
C ILE A 96 4.98 2.47 4.99
N ARG A 97 6.18 3.02 5.19
CA ARG A 97 7.38 2.61 4.45
C ARG A 97 7.73 1.14 4.66
N GLN A 98 7.60 0.63 5.88
CA GLN A 98 7.86 -0.77 6.17
C GLN A 98 6.84 -1.67 5.48
N SER A 99 5.54 -1.44 5.72
CA SER A 99 4.48 -2.26 5.13
C SER A 99 4.44 -2.17 3.60
N ALA A 100 4.78 -1.01 3.02
CA ALA A 100 4.88 -0.85 1.57
C ALA A 100 6.05 -1.64 0.99
N ARG A 101 7.22 -1.61 1.66
CA ARG A 101 8.37 -2.44 1.25
C ARG A 101 7.99 -3.91 1.24
N ASP A 102 7.40 -4.39 2.33
CA ASP A 102 7.03 -5.80 2.48
C ASP A 102 6.02 -6.22 1.39
N ALA A 103 5.00 -5.38 1.14
CA ALA A 103 3.98 -5.65 0.12
C ALA A 103 4.54 -5.60 -1.31
N VAL A 104 5.41 -4.63 -1.62
CA VAL A 104 6.06 -4.51 -2.94
C VAL A 104 6.98 -5.70 -3.19
N GLU A 105 7.82 -6.07 -2.21
CA GLU A 105 8.71 -7.21 -2.34
C GLU A 105 7.94 -8.52 -2.55
N PHE A 106 6.83 -8.71 -1.81
CA PHE A 106 5.96 -9.86 -2.01
C PHE A 106 5.33 -9.87 -3.41
N ALA A 107 4.80 -8.72 -3.87
CA ALA A 107 4.21 -8.59 -5.19
C ALA A 107 5.22 -8.91 -6.30
N GLU A 108 6.42 -8.34 -6.27
CA GLU A 108 7.46 -8.60 -7.25
C GLU A 108 7.90 -10.07 -7.26
N ASN A 109 8.02 -10.70 -6.09
CA ASN A 109 8.32 -12.12 -5.97
C ASN A 109 7.21 -12.98 -6.61
N LEU A 110 5.95 -12.60 -6.44
CA LEU A 110 4.82 -13.30 -7.05
C LEU A 110 4.82 -13.13 -8.57
N ARG A 111 5.03 -11.91 -9.07
CA ARG A 111 5.16 -11.61 -10.51
C ARG A 111 6.26 -12.43 -11.18
N ARG A 112 7.43 -12.54 -10.56
CA ARG A 112 8.53 -13.40 -11.05
C ARG A 112 8.15 -14.88 -11.13
N LYS A 113 7.35 -15.39 -10.20
CA LYS A 113 6.89 -16.78 -10.21
C LYS A 113 5.83 -17.03 -11.29
N VAL A 114 4.94 -16.07 -11.52
CA VAL A 114 3.90 -16.15 -12.55
C VAL A 114 4.52 -16.10 -13.96
N GLY A 115 5.47 -15.20 -14.21
CA GLY A 115 6.13 -15.10 -15.52
C GLY A 115 7.13 -16.21 -15.84
N ALA A 116 7.46 -17.07 -14.86
CA ALA A 116 8.33 -18.23 -15.03
C ALA A 116 7.56 -19.55 -15.28
N ALA A 117 6.23 -19.53 -15.20
CA ALA A 117 5.33 -20.67 -15.43
C ALA A 117 4.76 -20.65 -16.86
#